data_AF-A0A4Y8ZMF4-F1
#
_entry.id   AF-A0A4Y8ZMF4-F1
#
_cell.length_a   1.000
_cell.length_b   1.000
_cell.length_c   1.000
_cell.angle_alpha   90.00
_cell.angle_beta   90.00
_cell.angle_gamma   90.00
#
_symmetry.space_group_name_H-M   'P 1'
#
loop_
_entity.id
_entity.type
_entity.pdbx_description
1 polymer ?
#
loop_
_entity_poly.entity_id
_entity_poly.type
_entity_poly.pdbx_seq_one_letter_code
_entity_poly.pdbx_strand_id
1 'polypeptide(L)'
;MPPFALLLLLAAAPKPPPTPEDPLRCGTAPGIAQYLEIAPTIARQGARLAITPKQHRGYMGSYDVPLDCTSDWTLSDRKLAKLSKDRRTLTIRPDAAPGAVLTIAYKVRGQPVRAQVTIVGRDQVVLAGTRGQVETRGCERHAPVRELVFTTEGRFSVTFTPFETYNDYWGGYTFDPATGAIAFTVTGGNYRPPALDLEGRASLDPAGSLVLEGVYLGDRSGSPAPVPAKDACTYVFR
;
A
#
# COMPACT_ATOMS: atom_id res chain seq x y z
N MET A 1 85.87 -11.25 -4.91
CA MET A 1 84.81 -10.30 -4.51
C MET A 1 83.45 -10.97 -4.76
N PRO A 2 82.72 -11.40 -3.71
CA PRO A 2 81.39 -11.98 -3.86
C PRO A 2 80.30 -10.89 -3.76
N PRO A 3 79.11 -11.05 -4.37
CA PRO A 3 78.01 -10.11 -4.21
C PRO A 3 77.16 -10.48 -2.98
N PHE A 4 76.84 -9.47 -2.18
CA PHE A 4 75.89 -9.56 -1.07
C PHE A 4 74.45 -9.63 -1.60
N ALA A 5 73.70 -10.65 -1.18
CA ALA A 5 72.26 -10.71 -1.39
C ALA A 5 71.55 -9.92 -0.29
N LEU A 6 70.81 -8.88 -0.69
CA LEU A 6 70.01 -8.04 0.19
C LEU A 6 68.62 -8.67 0.36
N LEU A 7 68.33 -9.20 1.56
CA LEU A 7 67.02 -9.73 1.92
C LEU A 7 66.11 -8.56 2.36
N LEU A 8 65.11 -8.21 1.55
CA LEU A 8 64.08 -7.24 1.93
C LEU A 8 63.01 -7.92 2.81
N LEU A 9 62.95 -7.55 4.09
CA LEU A 9 61.80 -7.82 4.95
C LEU A 9 60.65 -6.88 4.58
N LEU A 10 59.58 -7.41 3.99
CA LEU A 10 58.30 -6.73 3.85
C LEU A 10 57.56 -6.76 5.20
N ALA A 11 57.55 -5.64 5.91
CA ALA A 11 56.69 -5.45 7.07
C ALA A 11 55.23 -5.34 6.59
N ALA A 12 54.35 -6.19 7.14
CA ALA A 12 52.92 -6.10 6.89
C ALA A 12 52.38 -4.79 7.48
N ALA A 13 51.73 -3.96 6.66
CA ALA A 13 51.11 -2.73 7.11
C ALA A 13 50.00 -3.05 8.14
N PRO A 14 49.90 -2.29 9.25
CA PRO A 14 48.83 -2.47 10.22
C PRO A 14 47.48 -2.24 9.56
N LYS A 15 46.54 -3.15 9.81
CA LYS A 15 45.18 -3.08 9.27
C LYS A 15 44.54 -1.76 9.76
N PRO A 16 43.96 -0.93 8.87
CA PRO A 16 43.33 0.32 9.29
C PRO A 16 42.23 0.04 10.33
N PRO A 17 42.04 0.94 11.30
CA PRO A 17 40.99 0.78 12.30
C PRO A 17 39.62 0.67 11.62
N PRO A 18 38.70 -0.15 12.16
CA PRO A 18 37.34 -0.23 11.62
C PRO A 18 36.72 1.17 11.67
N THR A 19 36.18 1.61 10.54
CA THR A 19 35.38 2.85 10.47
C THR A 19 34.27 2.78 11.52
N PRO A 20 34.01 3.86 12.27
CA PRO A 20 32.88 3.91 13.20
C PRO A 20 31.60 3.52 12.45
N GLU A 21 30.86 2.52 12.96
CA GLU A 21 29.52 2.23 12.43
C GLU A 21 28.70 3.50 12.54
N ASP A 22 28.12 3.98 11.43
CA ASP A 22 27.11 5.03 11.48
C ASP A 22 25.97 4.52 12.38
N PRO A 23 25.75 5.12 13.57
CA PRO A 23 24.75 4.64 14.52
C PRO A 23 23.34 4.72 13.95
N LEU A 24 23.14 5.51 12.88
CA LEU A 24 21.88 5.63 12.17
C LEU A 24 21.68 4.51 11.13
N ARG A 25 22.74 3.85 10.67
CA ARG A 25 22.69 2.83 9.60
C ARG A 25 21.65 1.74 9.88
N CYS A 26 21.60 1.25 11.11
CA CYS A 26 20.64 0.24 11.57
C CYS A 26 19.67 0.79 12.65
N GLY A 27 19.46 2.11 12.67
CA GLY A 27 19.02 2.87 13.85
C GLY A 27 17.85 2.27 14.62
N THR A 28 18.07 1.98 15.91
CA THR A 28 17.03 1.62 16.90
C THR A 28 16.88 2.68 17.98
N ALA A 29 17.31 3.91 17.70
CA ALA A 29 17.18 5.01 18.63
C ALA A 29 15.69 5.33 18.91
N PRO A 30 15.35 5.83 20.12
CA PRO A 30 14.01 6.32 20.41
C PRO A 30 13.52 7.29 19.34
N GLY A 31 12.30 7.08 18.84
CA GLY A 31 11.71 7.90 17.77
C GLY A 31 11.97 7.41 16.34
N ILE A 32 12.74 6.35 16.14
CA ILE A 32 12.86 5.69 14.83
C ILE A 32 11.82 4.58 14.70
N ALA A 33 10.89 4.72 13.76
CA ALA A 33 9.90 3.68 13.46
C ALA A 33 10.42 2.75 12.36
N GLN A 34 10.32 1.43 12.56
CA GLN A 34 10.77 0.41 11.62
C GLN A 34 9.55 -0.22 10.94
N TYR A 35 9.58 -0.38 9.61
CA TYR A 35 8.49 -0.98 8.85
C TYR A 35 9.00 -1.69 7.60
N LEU A 36 8.15 -2.51 6.98
CA LEU A 36 8.42 -3.12 5.69
C LEU A 36 7.60 -2.39 4.63
N GLU A 37 8.26 -1.75 3.69
CA GLU A 37 7.58 -1.21 2.52
C GLU A 37 7.23 -2.38 1.58
N ILE A 38 5.93 -2.52 1.30
CA ILE A 38 5.37 -3.50 0.38
C ILE A 38 4.27 -2.79 -0.40
N ALA A 39 4.43 -2.69 -1.71
CA ALA A 39 3.43 -2.13 -2.59
C ALA A 39 3.19 -3.06 -3.78
N PRO A 40 1.95 -3.48 -4.03
CA PRO A 40 0.75 -3.33 -3.19
C PRO A 40 0.73 -4.25 -1.94
N THR A 41 -0.05 -3.89 -0.92
CA THR A 41 -0.36 -4.76 0.25
C THR A 41 -1.42 -5.82 -0.06
N ILE A 42 -1.98 -5.81 -1.27
CA ILE A 42 -2.82 -6.87 -1.84
C ILE A 42 -2.07 -7.54 -2.97
N ALA A 43 -1.93 -8.85 -2.93
CA ALA A 43 -1.22 -9.59 -3.96
C ALA A 43 -2.08 -10.67 -4.59
N ARG A 44 -2.06 -10.71 -5.92
CA ARG A 44 -2.70 -11.79 -6.70
C ARG A 44 -1.87 -13.08 -6.58
N GLN A 45 -2.55 -14.21 -6.71
CA GLN A 45 -1.90 -15.51 -6.91
C GLN A 45 -0.83 -15.43 -8.01
N GLY A 46 0.39 -15.89 -7.69
CA GLY A 46 1.53 -15.84 -8.62
C GLY A 46 2.24 -14.49 -8.71
N ALA A 47 1.77 -13.45 -8.00
CA ALA A 47 2.41 -12.14 -8.02
C ALA A 47 3.81 -12.14 -7.39
N ARG A 48 4.65 -11.22 -7.86
CA ARG A 48 5.95 -10.92 -7.28
C ARG A 48 5.92 -9.50 -6.75
N LEU A 49 6.08 -9.36 -5.43
CA LEU A 49 6.12 -8.08 -4.75
C LEU A 49 7.56 -7.71 -4.43
N ALA A 50 7.94 -6.47 -4.73
CA ALA A 50 9.15 -5.88 -4.17
C ALA A 50 8.90 -5.57 -2.69
N ILE A 51 9.87 -5.90 -1.84
CA ILE A 51 9.83 -5.55 -0.42
C ILE A 51 11.13 -4.88 -0.01
N THR A 52 11.02 -3.86 0.84
CA THR A 52 12.18 -3.09 1.30
C THR A 52 12.02 -2.78 2.78
N PRO A 53 12.91 -3.27 3.66
CA PRO A 53 12.98 -2.81 5.04
C PRO A 53 13.24 -1.31 5.08
N LYS A 54 12.43 -0.58 5.84
CA LYS A 54 12.52 0.88 5.97
C LYS A 54 12.57 1.30 7.43
N GLN A 55 13.18 2.45 7.66
CA GLN A 55 13.12 3.19 8.90
C GLN A 55 12.67 4.61 8.64
N HIS A 56 11.71 5.10 9.44
CA HIS A 56 11.25 6.47 9.40
C HIS A 56 11.92 7.28 10.52
N ARG A 57 12.50 8.42 10.15
CA ARG A 57 13.30 9.28 11.03
C ARG A 57 12.68 10.68 11.14
N GLY A 58 11.42 10.74 11.60
CA GLY A 58 10.68 12.00 11.76
C GLY A 58 10.73 12.86 10.49
N TYR A 59 11.09 14.14 10.65
CA TYR A 59 11.17 15.10 9.54
C TYR A 59 12.18 14.73 8.45
N MET A 60 13.15 13.86 8.73
CA MET A 60 14.13 13.42 7.74
C MET A 60 13.55 12.40 6.74
N GLY A 61 12.33 11.89 6.97
CA GLY A 61 11.67 10.95 6.09
C GLY A 61 12.09 9.50 6.29
N SER A 62 11.87 8.68 5.26
CA SER A 62 12.08 7.22 5.29
C SER A 62 13.34 6.79 4.53
N TYR A 63 14.10 5.87 5.13
CA TYR A 63 15.37 5.37 4.60
C TYR A 63 15.36 3.85 4.54
N ASP A 64 16.11 3.29 3.58
CA ASP A 64 16.33 1.85 3.50
C ASP A 64 17.12 1.37 4.71
N VAL A 65 16.70 0.23 5.25
CA VAL A 65 17.45 -0.50 6.27
C VAL A 65 18.27 -1.57 5.56
N PRO A 66 19.61 -1.53 5.65
CA PRO A 66 20.47 -2.56 5.09
C PRO A 66 20.10 -3.96 5.60
N LEU A 67 20.14 -4.96 4.73
CA LEU A 67 19.71 -6.32 5.07
C LEU A 67 20.60 -6.98 6.14
N ASP A 68 21.85 -6.57 6.27
CA ASP A 68 22.75 -7.01 7.34
C ASP A 68 22.35 -6.45 8.73
N CYS A 69 21.48 -5.44 8.79
CA CYS A 69 20.83 -4.99 10.02
C CYS A 69 19.59 -5.85 10.39
N THR A 70 19.17 -6.78 9.51
CA THR A 70 17.94 -7.56 9.68
C THR A 70 18.21 -9.02 10.01
N SER A 71 17.33 -9.62 10.82
CA SER A 71 17.42 -11.04 11.18
C SER A 71 16.03 -11.68 11.33
N ASP A 72 16.00 -13.00 11.55
CA ASP A 72 14.79 -13.75 11.92
C ASP A 72 13.60 -13.62 10.95
N TRP A 73 13.89 -13.54 9.66
CA TRP A 73 12.86 -13.48 8.62
C TRP A 73 11.99 -14.74 8.60
N THR A 74 10.69 -14.54 8.79
CA THR A 74 9.67 -15.58 8.81
C THR A 74 8.45 -15.16 8.02
N LEU A 75 7.74 -16.17 7.53
CA LEU A 75 6.41 -16.06 6.93
C LEU A 75 5.46 -16.84 7.81
N SER A 76 4.28 -16.31 8.10
CA SER A 76 3.25 -17.03 8.87
C SER A 76 2.88 -18.36 8.24
N ASP A 77 2.84 -18.42 6.90
CA ASP A 77 2.66 -19.66 6.15
C ASP A 77 3.50 -19.65 4.85
N ARG A 78 4.43 -20.61 4.76
CA ARG A 78 5.30 -20.81 3.58
C ARG A 78 4.58 -21.50 2.41
N LYS A 79 3.38 -22.04 2.63
CA LYS A 79 2.50 -22.56 1.58
C LYS A 79 1.85 -21.44 0.79
N LEU A 80 1.74 -20.23 1.36
CA LEU A 80 1.14 -19.07 0.69
C LEU A 80 2.15 -18.29 -0.16
N ALA A 81 3.42 -18.25 0.25
CA ALA A 81 4.44 -17.48 -0.45
C ALA A 81 5.86 -18.00 -0.23
N LYS A 82 6.78 -17.51 -1.06
CA LYS A 82 8.21 -17.71 -0.91
C LYS A 82 8.91 -16.36 -0.88
N LEU A 83 9.74 -16.17 0.14
CA LEU A 83 10.66 -15.04 0.22
C LEU A 83 11.97 -15.39 -0.51
N SER A 84 12.46 -14.50 -1.37
CA SER A 84 13.72 -14.66 -2.09
C SER A 84 14.91 -14.74 -1.12
N LYS A 85 16.04 -15.30 -1.58
CA LYS A 85 17.26 -15.42 -0.77
C LYS A 85 17.82 -14.05 -0.38
N ASP A 86 17.74 -13.08 -1.28
CA ASP A 86 18.16 -11.69 -1.08
C ASP A 86 17.13 -10.87 -0.30
N ARG A 87 15.99 -11.45 0.14
CA ARG A 87 14.96 -10.78 0.94
C ARG A 87 14.35 -9.52 0.30
N ARG A 88 14.46 -9.37 -1.02
CA ARG A 88 13.92 -8.23 -1.77
C ARG A 88 12.64 -8.54 -2.53
N THR A 89 12.30 -9.82 -2.67
CA THR A 89 11.13 -10.25 -3.44
C THR A 89 10.32 -11.28 -2.68
N LEU A 90 9.04 -10.98 -2.49
CA LEU A 90 8.04 -11.92 -2.03
C LEU A 90 7.26 -12.46 -3.23
N THR A 91 7.27 -13.77 -3.42
CA THR A 91 6.50 -14.43 -4.50
C THR A 91 5.30 -15.14 -3.89
N ILE A 92 4.09 -14.71 -4.24
CA ILE A 92 2.85 -15.39 -3.84
C ILE A 92 2.70 -16.66 -4.66
N ARG A 93 2.32 -17.75 -4.01
CA ARG A 93 2.12 -19.04 -4.69
C ARG A 93 0.89 -18.96 -5.60
N PRO A 94 0.90 -19.62 -6.77
CA PRO A 94 -0.22 -19.60 -7.70
C PRO A 94 -1.47 -20.28 -7.13
N ASP A 95 -1.30 -21.21 -6.19
CA ASP A 95 -2.34 -21.98 -5.50
C ASP A 95 -2.70 -21.43 -4.11
N ALA A 96 -2.16 -20.27 -3.72
CA ALA A 96 -2.48 -19.65 -2.44
C ALA A 96 -3.97 -19.29 -2.37
N ALA A 97 -4.65 -19.67 -1.28
CA ALA A 97 -6.08 -19.45 -1.13
C ALA A 97 -6.43 -17.94 -1.16
N PRO A 98 -7.40 -17.50 -1.99
CA PRO A 98 -7.95 -16.15 -1.91
C PRO A 98 -8.51 -15.85 -0.51
N GLY A 99 -8.32 -14.62 -0.04
CA GLY A 99 -8.69 -14.18 1.31
C GLY A 99 -7.66 -14.53 2.39
N ALA A 100 -6.65 -15.36 2.10
CA ALA A 100 -5.60 -15.66 3.07
C ALA A 100 -4.76 -14.42 3.38
N VAL A 101 -4.43 -14.21 4.66
CA VAL A 101 -3.55 -13.14 5.12
C VAL A 101 -2.18 -13.71 5.44
N LEU A 102 -1.17 -13.25 4.71
CA LEU A 102 0.23 -13.60 4.95
C LEU A 102 0.88 -12.53 5.83
N THR A 103 1.45 -12.94 6.96
CA THR A 103 2.29 -12.06 7.79
C THR A 103 3.76 -12.34 7.50
N ILE A 104 4.51 -11.26 7.20
CA ILE A 104 5.97 -11.27 7.10
C ILE A 104 6.50 -10.65 8.37
N ALA A 105 7.38 -11.37 9.07
CA ALA A 105 8.01 -10.88 10.29
C ALA A 105 9.53 -11.01 10.20
N TYR A 106 10.23 -10.03 10.76
CA TYR A 106 11.68 -10.03 10.91
C TYR A 106 12.06 -9.13 12.08
N LYS A 107 13.35 -9.02 12.37
CA LYS A 107 13.88 -8.09 13.37
C LYS A 107 14.85 -7.11 12.75
N VAL A 108 14.85 -5.87 13.23
CA VAL A 108 15.91 -4.87 12.99
C VAL A 108 16.63 -4.66 14.30
N ARG A 109 17.90 -5.10 14.40
CA ARG A 109 18.69 -5.04 15.66
C ARG A 109 17.91 -5.51 16.90
N GLY A 110 17.15 -6.61 16.74
CA GLY A 110 16.34 -7.22 17.81
C GLY A 110 14.90 -6.70 17.92
N GLN A 111 14.57 -5.54 17.35
CA GLN A 111 13.21 -4.98 17.37
C GLN A 111 12.32 -5.67 16.33
N PRO A 112 11.14 -6.21 16.71
CA PRO A 112 10.28 -6.93 15.79
C PRO A 112 9.58 -5.98 14.81
N VAL A 113 9.56 -6.37 13.54
CA VAL A 113 8.80 -5.71 12.47
C VAL A 113 7.84 -6.73 11.88
N ARG A 114 6.60 -6.29 11.61
CA ARG A 114 5.57 -7.11 10.96
C ARG A 114 4.91 -6.32 9.84
N ALA A 115 4.61 -7.02 8.75
CA ALA A 115 3.76 -6.51 7.68
C ALA A 115 2.82 -7.62 7.21
N GLN A 116 1.68 -7.21 6.66
CA GLN A 116 0.65 -8.13 6.19
C GLN A 116 0.39 -7.92 4.70
N VAL A 117 0.13 -9.02 4.01
CA VAL A 117 -0.30 -9.05 2.61
C VAL A 117 -1.56 -9.90 2.53
N THR A 118 -2.63 -9.33 1.99
CA THR A 118 -3.85 -10.08 1.69
C THR A 118 -3.74 -10.69 0.30
N ILE A 119 -3.99 -11.99 0.20
CA ILE A 119 -3.95 -12.72 -1.07
C ILE A 119 -5.33 -12.70 -1.69
N VAL A 120 -5.39 -12.34 -2.97
CA VAL A 120 -6.64 -12.34 -3.75
C VAL A 120 -6.53 -13.30 -4.92
N GLY A 121 -7.68 -13.77 -5.40
CA GLY A 121 -7.75 -14.61 -6.59
C GLY A 121 -7.14 -13.90 -7.79
N ARG A 122 -6.55 -14.67 -8.72
CA ARG A 122 -5.95 -14.11 -9.95
C ARG A 122 -6.90 -13.15 -10.66
N ASP A 123 -8.16 -13.53 -10.82
CA ASP A 123 -9.17 -12.78 -11.57
C ASP A 123 -10.18 -12.07 -10.65
N GLN A 124 -9.92 -12.03 -9.34
CA GLN A 124 -10.81 -11.37 -8.38
C GLN A 124 -10.77 -9.85 -8.57
N VAL A 125 -11.95 -9.23 -8.59
CA VAL A 125 -12.09 -7.76 -8.58
C VAL A 125 -11.64 -7.22 -7.22
N VAL A 126 -10.73 -6.25 -7.23
CA VAL A 126 -10.19 -5.60 -6.03
C VAL A 126 -10.33 -4.09 -6.19
N LEU A 127 -11.10 -3.48 -5.30
CA LEU A 127 -11.38 -2.04 -5.36
C LEU A 127 -10.30 -1.20 -4.67
N ALA A 128 -9.56 -1.80 -3.74
CA ALA A 128 -8.56 -1.10 -2.92
C ALA A 128 -7.56 -0.31 -3.76
N GLY A 129 -7.26 0.90 -3.30
CA GLY A 129 -6.43 1.87 -3.98
C GLY A 129 -7.02 3.27 -3.94
N THR A 130 -6.23 4.24 -4.40
CA THR A 130 -6.62 5.64 -4.56
C THR A 130 -6.84 5.92 -6.04
N ARG A 131 -7.97 6.54 -6.39
CA ARG A 131 -8.33 6.83 -7.78
C ARG A 131 -8.97 8.20 -7.92
N GLY A 132 -8.74 8.88 -9.04
CA GLY A 132 -9.37 10.15 -9.38
C GLY A 132 -10.48 9.98 -10.40
N GLN A 133 -11.57 10.74 -10.27
CA GLN A 133 -12.65 10.74 -11.25
C GLN A 133 -12.15 11.28 -12.59
N VAL A 134 -12.34 10.52 -13.65
CA VAL A 134 -12.00 10.92 -15.04
C VAL A 134 -13.23 11.14 -15.91
N GLU A 135 -14.35 10.53 -15.57
CA GLU A 135 -15.60 10.66 -16.32
C GLU A 135 -16.82 10.60 -15.39
N THR A 136 -17.91 11.20 -15.83
CA THR A 136 -19.24 11.12 -15.21
C THR A 136 -20.31 11.17 -16.29
N ARG A 137 -21.40 10.42 -16.13
CA ARG A 137 -22.57 10.47 -17.01
C ARG A 137 -23.85 10.46 -16.20
N GLY A 138 -24.80 11.32 -16.57
CA GLY A 138 -26.17 11.36 -16.04
C GLY A 138 -26.31 11.88 -14.60
N CYS A 139 -25.22 12.41 -14.06
CA CYS A 139 -25.15 13.01 -12.72
C CYS A 139 -23.97 13.99 -12.65
N GLU A 140 -23.81 14.80 -13.69
CA GLU A 140 -22.74 15.79 -13.83
C GLU A 140 -22.73 16.73 -12.62
N ARG A 141 -21.52 17.10 -12.18
CA ARG A 141 -21.29 17.80 -10.91
C ARG A 141 -20.52 19.09 -11.09
N HIS A 142 -20.61 19.97 -10.09
CA HIS A 142 -19.78 21.18 -10.04
C HIS A 142 -18.32 20.86 -9.74
N ALA A 143 -18.05 19.86 -8.89
CA ALA A 143 -16.70 19.42 -8.57
C ALA A 143 -16.55 17.90 -8.78
N PRO A 144 -15.52 17.43 -9.51
CA PRO A 144 -15.22 16.02 -9.62
C PRO A 144 -14.67 15.49 -8.29
N VAL A 145 -14.89 14.20 -8.01
CA VAL A 145 -14.18 13.52 -6.92
C VAL A 145 -12.71 13.36 -7.33
N ARG A 146 -11.81 14.02 -6.60
CA ARG A 146 -10.37 14.02 -6.92
C ARG A 146 -9.66 12.82 -6.30
N GLU A 147 -10.12 12.35 -5.15
CA GLU A 147 -9.64 11.13 -4.53
C GLU A 147 -10.83 10.31 -4.03
N LEU A 148 -10.95 9.10 -4.56
CA LEU A 148 -11.74 8.02 -4.01
C LEU A 148 -10.77 6.95 -3.54
N VAL A 149 -10.76 6.69 -2.24
CA VAL A 149 -9.87 5.70 -1.64
C VAL A 149 -10.69 4.54 -1.12
N PHE A 150 -10.29 3.32 -1.47
CA PHE A 150 -10.75 2.09 -0.83
C PHE A 150 -9.58 1.42 -0.11
N THR A 151 -9.79 1.00 1.12
CA THR A 151 -8.81 0.22 1.88
C THR A 151 -9.14 -1.27 1.87
N THR A 152 -8.15 -2.07 2.26
CA THR A 152 -8.28 -3.52 2.45
C THR A 152 -9.23 -3.91 3.58
N GLU A 153 -9.42 -3.02 4.55
CA GLU A 153 -10.23 -3.24 5.76
C GLU A 153 -11.70 -2.88 5.54
N GLY A 154 -12.14 -2.69 4.30
CA GLY A 154 -13.52 -2.33 4.00
C GLY A 154 -13.84 -0.87 4.33
N ARG A 155 -12.84 0.04 4.31
CA ARG A 155 -13.04 1.47 4.51
C ARG A 155 -12.97 2.23 3.20
N PHE A 156 -13.67 3.35 3.12
CA PHE A 156 -13.56 4.28 2.01
C PHE A 156 -13.45 5.73 2.48
N SER A 157 -12.88 6.58 1.63
CA SER A 157 -12.98 8.03 1.75
C SER A 157 -13.17 8.70 0.39
N VAL A 158 -13.81 9.87 0.42
CA VAL A 158 -14.05 10.72 -0.74
C VAL A 158 -13.48 12.09 -0.45
N THR A 159 -12.75 12.64 -1.43
CA THR A 159 -12.18 13.99 -1.39
C THR A 159 -12.41 14.69 -2.72
N PHE A 160 -13.06 15.85 -2.69
CA PHE A 160 -13.25 16.73 -3.85
C PHE A 160 -12.07 17.70 -4.04
N THR A 161 -11.42 18.13 -2.95
CA THR A 161 -10.29 19.06 -2.97
C THR A 161 -9.17 18.52 -2.07
N PRO A 162 -8.18 17.81 -2.63
CA PRO A 162 -7.13 17.18 -1.82
C PRO A 162 -6.19 18.22 -1.23
N PHE A 163 -5.98 18.14 0.08
CA PHE A 163 -5.02 18.96 0.81
C PHE A 163 -4.59 18.23 2.09
N GLU A 164 -3.30 17.91 2.20
CA GLU A 164 -2.74 17.15 3.32
C GLU A 164 -3.54 15.86 3.64
N THR A 165 -4.05 15.71 4.87
CA THR A 165 -4.85 14.54 5.31
C THR A 165 -6.36 14.77 5.22
N TYR A 166 -6.78 15.86 4.56
CA TYR A 166 -8.19 16.23 4.45
C TYR A 166 -8.98 15.20 3.63
N ASN A 167 -10.12 14.79 4.18
CA ASN A 167 -11.13 14.00 3.49
C ASN A 167 -12.49 14.69 3.67
N ASP A 168 -13.34 14.71 2.64
CA ASP A 168 -14.69 15.27 2.76
C ASP A 168 -15.55 14.37 3.63
N TYR A 169 -15.65 13.10 3.29
CA TYR A 169 -16.34 12.11 4.11
C TYR A 169 -15.75 10.71 3.96
N TRP A 170 -16.05 9.86 4.94
CA TRP A 170 -15.49 8.52 5.03
C TRP A 170 -16.46 7.55 5.71
N GLY A 171 -16.18 6.27 5.54
CA GLY A 171 -17.07 5.24 6.01
C GLY A 171 -16.57 3.82 5.77
N GLY A 172 -17.48 2.87 5.94
CA GLY A 172 -17.30 1.48 5.53
C GLY A 172 -17.91 1.23 4.16
N TYR A 173 -17.45 0.20 3.45
CA TYR A 173 -18.12 -0.31 2.25
C TYR A 173 -18.24 -1.84 2.31
N THR A 174 -19.24 -2.35 1.61
CA THR A 174 -19.37 -3.77 1.29
C THR A 174 -19.32 -3.92 -0.22
N PHE A 175 -18.69 -5.00 -0.69
CA PHE A 175 -18.58 -5.31 -2.11
C PHE A 175 -18.72 -6.81 -2.32
N ASP A 176 -19.66 -7.20 -3.16
CA ASP A 176 -19.78 -8.56 -3.65
C ASP A 176 -19.11 -8.68 -5.03
N PRO A 177 -17.95 -9.33 -5.14
CA PRO A 177 -17.25 -9.46 -6.41
C PRO A 177 -17.98 -10.36 -7.42
N ALA A 178 -18.94 -11.18 -7.02
CA ALA A 178 -19.70 -12.05 -7.93
C ALA A 178 -20.80 -11.30 -8.67
N THR A 179 -21.49 -10.40 -7.98
CA THR A 179 -22.60 -9.60 -8.54
C THR A 179 -22.19 -8.17 -8.90
N GLY A 180 -21.04 -7.72 -8.41
CA GLY A 180 -20.60 -6.34 -8.48
C GLY A 180 -21.34 -5.41 -7.50
N ALA A 181 -22.24 -5.93 -6.66
CA ALA A 181 -23.02 -5.10 -5.75
C ALA A 181 -22.10 -4.37 -4.76
N ILE A 182 -22.30 -3.06 -4.61
CA ILE A 182 -21.55 -2.22 -3.68
C ILE A 182 -22.50 -1.37 -2.86
N ALA A 183 -22.21 -1.23 -1.56
CA ALA A 183 -22.90 -0.32 -0.67
C ALA A 183 -21.92 0.39 0.25
N PHE A 184 -22.12 1.70 0.47
CA PHE A 184 -21.29 2.52 1.35
C PHE A 184 -22.08 3.00 2.56
N THR A 185 -21.44 2.95 3.73
CA THR A 185 -21.98 3.46 4.99
C THR A 185 -21.11 4.60 5.48
N VAL A 186 -21.58 5.84 5.36
CA VAL A 186 -20.87 7.01 5.88
C VAL A 186 -20.87 6.99 7.41
N THR A 187 -19.69 7.08 8.01
CA THR A 187 -19.53 7.11 9.48
C THR A 187 -18.96 8.44 9.99
N GLY A 188 -18.49 9.31 9.11
CA GLY A 188 -17.95 10.62 9.47
C GLY A 188 -17.58 11.46 8.25
N GLY A 189 -17.24 12.73 8.47
CA GLY A 189 -16.82 13.63 7.41
C GLY A 189 -16.53 15.04 7.91
N ASN A 190 -15.63 15.75 7.23
CA ASN A 190 -15.46 17.20 7.35
C ASN A 190 -16.53 17.96 6.55
N TYR A 191 -16.99 17.36 5.46
CA TYR A 191 -18.11 17.82 4.64
C TYR A 191 -18.86 16.62 4.06
N ARG A 192 -20.11 16.43 4.49
CA ARG A 192 -21.00 15.42 3.93
C ARG A 192 -21.99 16.10 2.99
N PRO A 193 -22.02 15.77 1.69
CA PRO A 193 -23.04 16.26 0.79
C PRO A 193 -24.45 15.97 1.32
N PRO A 194 -25.41 16.90 1.16
CA PRO A 194 -26.76 16.75 1.71
C PRO A 194 -27.56 15.64 1.01
N ALA A 195 -27.20 15.30 -0.22
CA ALA A 195 -27.83 14.27 -1.04
C ALA A 195 -26.78 13.23 -1.47
N LEU A 196 -27.05 11.96 -1.16
CA LEU A 196 -26.20 10.81 -1.47
C LEU A 196 -27.10 9.62 -1.84
N ASP A 197 -26.67 8.83 -2.83
CA ASP A 197 -27.17 7.47 -3.08
C ASP A 197 -25.95 6.56 -3.08
N LEU A 198 -25.86 5.67 -2.11
CA LEU A 198 -24.62 4.96 -1.79
C LEU A 198 -24.74 3.46 -2.04
N GLU A 199 -25.63 3.06 -2.94
CA GLU A 199 -25.83 1.67 -3.32
C GLU A 199 -25.86 1.55 -4.83
N GLY A 200 -25.11 0.61 -5.38
CA GLY A 200 -25.08 0.39 -6.82
C GLY A 200 -24.20 -0.79 -7.22
N ARG A 201 -23.51 -0.65 -8.35
CA ARG A 201 -22.56 -1.64 -8.85
C ARG A 201 -21.17 -1.04 -9.00
N ALA A 202 -20.15 -1.84 -8.70
CA ALA A 202 -18.75 -1.55 -8.95
C ALA A 202 -18.14 -2.61 -9.86
N SER A 203 -17.36 -2.18 -10.85
CA SER A 203 -16.60 -3.07 -11.72
C SER A 203 -15.26 -2.43 -12.11
N LEU A 204 -14.34 -3.25 -12.62
CA LEU A 204 -13.12 -2.79 -13.26
C LEU A 204 -13.21 -3.06 -14.76
N ASP A 205 -12.95 -2.04 -15.57
CA ASP A 205 -12.85 -2.21 -17.01
C ASP A 205 -11.53 -2.91 -17.41
N PRO A 206 -11.34 -3.29 -18.69
CA PRO A 206 -10.11 -3.92 -19.15
C PRO A 206 -8.84 -3.07 -18.98
N ALA A 207 -8.99 -1.74 -18.86
CA ALA A 207 -7.88 -0.82 -18.59
C ALA A 207 -7.58 -0.68 -17.08
N GLY A 208 -8.37 -1.33 -16.22
CA GLY A 208 -8.26 -1.29 -14.77
C GLY A 208 -8.90 -0.05 -14.13
N SER A 209 -9.68 0.71 -14.89
CA SER A 209 -10.47 1.83 -14.37
C SER A 209 -11.68 1.32 -13.60
N LEU A 210 -11.97 1.96 -12.47
CA LEU A 210 -13.13 1.65 -11.65
C LEU A 210 -14.37 2.34 -12.23
N VAL A 211 -15.40 1.55 -12.51
CA VAL A 211 -16.71 2.04 -12.91
C VAL A 211 -17.67 1.86 -11.74
N LEU A 212 -18.29 2.94 -11.29
CA LEU A 212 -19.40 2.90 -10.33
C LEU A 212 -20.69 3.26 -11.05
N GLU A 213 -21.65 2.35 -11.06
CA GLU A 213 -22.97 2.53 -11.66
C GLU A 213 -24.03 2.60 -10.58
N GLY A 214 -24.92 3.57 -10.73
CA GLY A 214 -26.03 3.83 -9.84
C GLY A 214 -25.69 4.30 -8.43
N VAL A 215 -24.43 4.66 -8.23
CA VAL A 215 -23.95 5.33 -7.02
C VAL A 215 -23.92 6.82 -7.29
N TYR A 216 -24.43 7.63 -6.35
CA TYR A 216 -24.30 9.08 -6.32
C TYR A 216 -23.49 9.53 -5.09
N LEU A 217 -22.23 9.92 -5.32
CA LEU A 217 -21.28 10.33 -4.26
C LEU A 217 -21.50 11.79 -3.79
N GLY A 218 -22.60 12.43 -4.20
CA GLY A 218 -22.95 13.80 -3.82
C GLY A 218 -22.21 14.88 -4.60
N ASP A 219 -22.49 16.13 -4.28
CA ASP A 219 -21.92 17.32 -4.91
C ASP A 219 -21.43 18.32 -3.84
N ARG A 220 -20.33 19.02 -4.14
CA ARG A 220 -19.68 19.99 -3.24
C ARG A 220 -20.18 21.42 -3.44
N SER A 221 -21.23 21.63 -4.23
CA SER A 221 -21.80 22.98 -4.45
C SER A 221 -22.42 23.61 -3.20
N GLY A 222 -22.66 22.85 -2.13
CA GLY A 222 -23.33 23.33 -0.92
C GLY A 222 -24.84 23.57 -1.08
N SER A 223 -25.38 23.41 -2.29
CA SER A 223 -26.81 23.47 -2.57
C SER A 223 -27.40 22.07 -2.63
N PRO A 224 -28.60 21.84 -2.09
CA PRO A 224 -29.28 20.55 -2.21
C PRO A 224 -29.77 20.36 -3.65
N ALA A 225 -28.92 19.79 -4.51
CA ALA A 225 -29.36 19.22 -5.76
C ALA A 225 -30.13 17.91 -5.47
N PRO A 226 -31.21 17.62 -6.21
CA PRO A 226 -31.89 16.34 -6.10
C PRO A 226 -30.94 15.19 -6.43
N VAL A 227 -31.07 14.08 -5.71
CA VAL A 227 -30.37 12.83 -6.06
C VAL A 227 -30.84 12.40 -7.46
N PRO A 228 -29.92 12.12 -8.39
CA PRO A 228 -30.27 11.55 -9.70
C PRO A 228 -31.03 10.24 -9.56
N ALA A 229 -31.77 9.83 -10.60
CA ALA A 229 -32.37 8.50 -10.59
C ALA A 229 -31.29 7.42 -10.41
N LYS A 230 -31.61 6.36 -9.65
CA LYS A 230 -30.65 5.33 -9.22
C LYS A 230 -29.86 4.70 -10.35
N ASP A 231 -30.39 4.59 -11.57
CA ASP A 231 -29.65 4.02 -12.72
C ASP A 231 -29.10 5.07 -13.69
N ALA A 232 -29.25 6.35 -13.40
CA ALA A 232 -28.79 7.43 -14.28
C ALA A 232 -27.31 7.76 -14.07
N CYS A 233 -26.77 7.52 -12.87
CA CYS A 233 -25.46 8.01 -12.49
C CYS A 233 -24.36 6.96 -12.75
N THR A 234 -23.34 7.34 -13.51
CA THR A 234 -22.13 6.53 -13.70
C THR A 234 -20.88 7.37 -13.48
N TYR A 235 -19.93 6.83 -12.72
CA TYR A 235 -18.59 7.40 -12.55
C TYR A 235 -17.52 6.47 -13.08
N VAL A 236 -16.49 7.04 -13.68
CA VAL A 236 -15.26 6.32 -14.03
C VAL A 236 -14.08 6.95 -13.29
N PHE A 237 -13.27 6.11 -12.64
CA PHE A 237 -12.09 6.51 -11.89
C PHE A 237 -10.83 5.80 -12.39
N ARG A 238 -9.70 6.51 -12.36
CA ARG A 238 -8.39 5.97 -12.71
C ARG A 238 -7.36 6.26 -11.63
#